data_AF-A0A958Y574-F1
#
_entry.id   AF-A0A958Y574-F1
#
_cell.length_a   1.000
_cell.length_b   1.000
_cell.length_c   1.000
_cell.angle_alpha   90.00
_cell.angle_beta   90.00
_cell.angle_gamma   90.00
#
_symmetry.space_group_name_H-M   'P 1'
#
loop_
_entity.id
_entity.type
_entity.pdbx_description
1 polymer ?
#
loop_
_entity_poly.entity_id
_entity_poly.type
_entity_poly.pdbx_seq_one_letter_code
_entity_poly.pdbx_strand_id
1 'polypeptide(L)'
;MKPKHIFSVFLITLLLNCQKEKPHLSRIEGTKIEITDSLETNKAIDSFIKPFRDHLNKDLDSVISYSVDTYTKNDGELNTALGNLLADLVYEEANPIFNSRTGKNIDMVLLNHGGIRSILSKGNITKRTAFEIMPFENSLVVAEVKGKNILGAVDYLRRAKRAHPISRLQIILDKDYNLEEASINGQPIDSTKTYYIATNDYLFNGGDHMDFFKPYDSLYVLNYKVRNAILDYFIKKDTIAPKADNRFIVKEK
;
A
#
# COMPACT_ATOMS: atom_id res chain seq x y z
N MET A 1 -57.32 63.68 -2.71
CA MET A 1 -56.10 63.45 -3.52
C MET A 1 -56.49 63.27 -4.98
N LYS A 2 -55.88 64.02 -5.91
CA LYS A 2 -56.25 63.99 -7.35
C LYS A 2 -55.96 62.60 -7.96
N PRO A 3 -56.84 62.06 -8.82
CA PRO A 3 -56.72 60.69 -9.38
C PRO A 3 -55.42 60.45 -10.18
N LYS A 4 -54.76 61.52 -10.66
CA LYS A 4 -53.46 61.45 -11.35
C LYS A 4 -52.30 60.99 -10.45
N HIS A 5 -52.32 61.29 -9.16
CA HIS A 5 -51.23 60.88 -8.25
C HIS A 5 -51.37 59.42 -7.78
N ILE A 6 -52.59 58.88 -7.71
CA ILE A 6 -52.84 57.47 -7.41
C ILE A 6 -52.35 56.58 -8.56
N PHE A 7 -52.59 57.01 -9.80
CA PHE A 7 -52.13 56.30 -10.99
C PHE A 7 -50.61 56.28 -11.12
N SER A 8 -49.92 57.40 -10.83
CA SER A 8 -48.45 57.44 -10.83
C SER A 8 -47.82 56.58 -9.72
N VAL A 9 -48.40 56.54 -8.52
CA VAL A 9 -47.88 55.69 -7.44
C VAL A 9 -48.10 54.20 -7.76
N PHE A 10 -49.23 53.83 -8.35
CA PHE A 10 -49.52 52.46 -8.78
C PHE A 10 -48.61 51.99 -9.93
N LEU A 11 -48.26 52.90 -10.85
CA LEU A 11 -47.34 52.60 -11.95
C LEU A 11 -45.88 52.44 -11.45
N ILE A 12 -45.48 53.17 -10.41
CA ILE A 12 -44.13 53.05 -9.81
C ILE A 12 -44.01 51.74 -8.99
N THR A 13 -45.05 51.30 -8.29
CA THR A 13 -45.02 50.03 -7.55
C THR A 13 -45.04 48.80 -8.46
N LEU A 14 -45.65 48.88 -9.66
CA LEU A 14 -45.60 47.83 -10.68
C LEU A 14 -44.20 47.63 -11.29
N LEU A 15 -43.34 48.65 -11.28
CA LEU A 15 -41.99 48.58 -11.84
C LEU A 15 -40.93 48.08 -10.85
N LEU A 16 -41.23 48.04 -9.55
CA LEU A 16 -40.27 47.66 -8.50
C LEU A 16 -40.36 46.19 -8.06
N ASN A 17 -41.36 45.43 -8.52
CA ASN A 17 -41.61 44.06 -8.05
C ASN A 17 -40.89 42.96 -8.87
N CYS A 18 -39.93 43.34 -9.72
CA CYS A 18 -39.17 42.40 -10.53
C CYS A 18 -37.84 42.06 -9.82
N GLN A 19 -37.92 41.47 -8.61
CA GLN A 19 -36.77 40.79 -8.04
C GLN A 19 -36.66 39.42 -8.72
N LYS A 20 -35.72 39.28 -9.68
CA LYS A 20 -35.34 37.97 -10.19
C LYS A 20 -34.84 37.15 -9.01
N GLU A 21 -35.61 36.14 -8.59
CA GLU A 21 -35.18 35.19 -7.58
C GLU A 21 -33.80 34.64 -7.96
N LYS A 22 -32.91 34.52 -6.97
CA LYS A 22 -31.59 33.94 -7.21
C LYS A 22 -31.79 32.52 -7.75
N PRO A 23 -31.21 32.16 -8.90
CA PRO A 23 -31.36 30.82 -9.43
C PRO A 23 -30.88 29.82 -8.38
N HIS A 24 -31.78 28.94 -7.95
CA HIS A 24 -31.46 27.83 -7.07
C HIS A 24 -31.27 26.58 -7.93
N LEU A 25 -30.26 25.78 -7.57
CA LEU A 25 -30.01 24.52 -8.23
C LEU A 25 -31.22 23.59 -8.02
N SER A 26 -31.94 23.28 -9.09
CA SER A 26 -33.12 22.41 -9.04
C SER A 26 -32.79 20.95 -9.33
N ARG A 27 -31.78 20.69 -10.18
CA ARG A 27 -31.37 19.34 -10.58
C ARG A 27 -29.96 19.34 -11.14
N ILE A 28 -29.19 18.29 -10.83
CA ILE A 28 -27.96 17.94 -11.55
C ILE A 28 -28.26 16.66 -12.33
N GLU A 29 -28.02 16.69 -13.63
CA GLU A 29 -28.01 15.49 -14.48
C GLU A 29 -26.59 15.29 -15.01
N GLY A 30 -26.13 14.04 -15.00
CA GLY A 30 -24.83 13.66 -15.53
C GLY A 30 -24.89 12.23 -16.03
N THR A 31 -24.20 11.97 -17.14
CA THR A 31 -24.05 10.63 -17.71
C THR A 31 -22.58 10.24 -17.67
N LYS A 32 -22.31 9.02 -17.21
CA LYS A 32 -20.96 8.45 -17.25
C LYS A 32 -20.74 7.89 -18.65
N ILE A 33 -19.79 8.47 -19.37
CA ILE A 33 -19.32 7.89 -20.63
C ILE A 33 -18.24 6.87 -20.26
N GLU A 34 -18.54 5.58 -20.45
CA GLU A 34 -17.58 4.52 -20.15
C GLU A 34 -16.58 4.37 -21.29
N ILE A 35 -15.29 4.33 -20.93
CA ILE A 35 -14.23 3.95 -21.85
C ILE A 35 -14.09 2.43 -21.78
N THR A 36 -14.56 1.74 -22.82
CA THR A 36 -14.55 0.27 -22.91
C THR A 36 -13.88 -0.17 -24.20
N ASP A 37 -13.52 -1.45 -24.28
CA ASP A 37 -12.87 -2.05 -25.46
C ASP A 37 -13.75 -2.05 -26.73
N SER A 38 -15.03 -1.68 -26.61
CA SER A 38 -15.94 -1.53 -27.75
C SER A 38 -15.69 -0.24 -28.57
N LEU A 39 -14.93 0.71 -28.03
CA LEU A 39 -14.58 1.96 -28.71
C LEU A 39 -13.43 1.73 -29.70
N GLU A 40 -13.56 2.28 -30.90
CA GLU A 40 -12.47 2.22 -31.88
C GLU A 40 -11.24 3.01 -31.39
N THR A 41 -10.08 2.36 -31.45
CA THR A 41 -8.81 3.01 -31.11
C THR A 41 -8.41 4.00 -32.20
N ASN A 42 -7.99 5.20 -31.80
CA ASN A 42 -7.43 6.17 -32.74
C ASN A 42 -6.09 5.67 -33.29
N LYS A 43 -6.06 5.31 -34.58
CA LYS A 43 -4.88 4.74 -35.26
C LYS A 43 -3.65 5.64 -35.24
N ALA A 44 -3.83 6.98 -35.26
CA ALA A 44 -2.71 7.91 -35.21
C ALA A 44 -2.04 7.90 -33.83
N ILE A 45 -2.84 7.86 -32.76
CA ILE A 45 -2.34 7.75 -31.39
C ILE A 45 -1.69 6.38 -31.16
N ASP A 46 -2.33 5.29 -31.60
CA ASP A 46 -1.78 3.94 -31.46
C ASP A 46 -0.41 3.81 -32.15
N SER A 47 -0.32 4.29 -33.40
CA SER A 47 0.93 4.27 -34.18
C SER A 47 2.02 5.10 -33.51
N PHE A 48 1.66 6.24 -32.91
CA PHE A 48 2.59 7.10 -32.19
C PHE A 48 3.16 6.42 -30.93
N ILE A 49 2.32 5.74 -30.14
CA ILE A 49 2.76 5.09 -28.89
C ILE A 49 3.40 3.71 -29.10
N LYS A 50 3.15 3.06 -30.24
CA LYS A 50 3.62 1.70 -30.55
C LYS A 50 5.12 1.49 -30.29
N PRO A 51 6.06 2.31 -30.82
CA PRO A 51 7.49 2.06 -30.60
C PRO A 51 7.90 2.12 -29.12
N PHE A 52 7.28 3.00 -28.32
CA PHE A 52 7.54 3.11 -26.88
C PHE A 52 7.02 1.88 -26.13
N ARG A 53 5.81 1.42 -26.49
CA ARG A 53 5.19 0.22 -25.93
C ARG A 53 6.00 -1.04 -26.26
N ASP A 54 6.46 -1.18 -27.50
CA ASP A 54 7.27 -2.32 -27.94
C ASP A 54 8.60 -2.37 -27.19
N HIS A 55 9.29 -1.22 -27.06
CA HIS A 55 10.53 -1.12 -26.30
C HIS A 55 10.31 -1.45 -24.82
N LEU A 56 9.25 -0.91 -24.21
CA LEU A 56 8.90 -1.17 -22.81
C LEU A 56 8.58 -2.65 -22.59
N ASN A 57 7.76 -3.26 -23.45
CA ASN A 57 7.40 -4.67 -23.33
C ASN A 57 8.63 -5.58 -23.44
N LYS A 58 9.54 -5.27 -24.37
CA LYS A 58 10.80 -6.01 -24.49
C LYS A 58 11.60 -6.02 -23.19
N ASP A 59 11.69 -4.88 -22.49
CA ASP A 59 12.38 -4.80 -21.21
C ASP A 59 11.61 -5.52 -20.09
N LEU A 60 10.29 -5.31 -20.03
CA LEU A 60 9.43 -5.88 -19.01
C LEU A 60 9.32 -7.41 -19.08
N ASP A 61 9.41 -7.98 -20.28
CA ASP A 61 9.23 -9.41 -20.52
C ASP A 61 10.56 -10.19 -20.44
N SER A 62 11.68 -9.50 -20.17
CA SER A 62 12.95 -10.17 -19.89
C SER A 62 12.84 -11.00 -18.61
N VAL A 63 13.17 -12.30 -18.72
CA VAL A 63 13.27 -13.21 -17.57
C VAL A 63 14.46 -12.80 -16.71
N ILE A 64 14.23 -12.67 -15.41
CA ILE A 64 15.24 -12.25 -14.43
C ILE A 64 15.43 -13.28 -13.30
N SER A 65 14.48 -14.20 -13.13
CA SER A 65 14.47 -15.21 -12.06
C SER A 65 13.46 -16.31 -12.39
N TYR A 66 13.33 -17.31 -11.51
CA TYR A 66 12.43 -18.44 -11.63
C TYR A 66 11.72 -18.74 -10.31
N SER A 67 10.39 -18.88 -10.33
CA SER A 67 9.60 -19.35 -9.17
C SER A 67 9.37 -20.85 -9.26
N VAL A 68 9.71 -21.58 -8.18
CA VAL A 68 9.54 -23.05 -8.15
C VAL A 68 8.07 -23.49 -8.09
N ASP A 69 7.20 -22.63 -7.59
CA ASP A 69 5.76 -22.86 -7.48
C ASP A 69 4.95 -21.56 -7.63
N THR A 70 3.62 -21.68 -7.61
CA THR A 70 2.71 -20.54 -7.57
C THR A 70 2.41 -20.17 -6.12
N TYR A 71 2.56 -18.89 -5.79
CA TYR A 71 2.30 -18.35 -4.47
C TYR A 71 1.31 -17.20 -4.51
N THR A 72 0.36 -17.18 -3.60
CA THR A 72 -0.63 -16.13 -3.46
C THR A 72 -0.62 -15.54 -2.06
N LYS A 73 -1.16 -14.34 -1.92
CA LYS A 73 -1.38 -13.71 -0.61
C LYS A 73 -2.50 -14.36 0.21
N ASN A 74 -3.20 -15.35 -0.35
CA ASN A 74 -4.34 -16.03 0.26
C ASN A 74 -4.06 -17.51 0.60
N ASP A 75 -2.83 -18.00 0.40
CA ASP A 75 -2.47 -19.41 0.66
C ASP A 75 -2.33 -19.74 2.15
N GLY A 76 -2.68 -18.81 3.03
CA GLY A 76 -2.66 -18.94 4.47
C GLY A 76 -3.40 -17.79 5.14
N GLU A 77 -3.96 -18.05 6.32
CA GLU A 77 -4.88 -17.13 7.00
C GLU A 77 -4.16 -15.88 7.53
N LEU A 78 -3.11 -16.09 8.32
CA LEU A 78 -2.34 -15.02 8.99
C LEU A 78 -0.89 -14.93 8.53
N ASN A 79 -0.43 -15.92 7.77
CA ASN A 79 0.92 -15.97 7.23
C ASN A 79 0.91 -16.61 5.84
N THR A 80 1.71 -16.08 4.90
CA THR A 80 1.82 -16.64 3.54
C THR A 80 3.26 -16.62 3.07
N ALA A 81 3.63 -17.59 2.22
CA ALA A 81 4.95 -17.65 1.61
C ALA A 81 5.28 -16.38 0.82
N LEU A 82 4.34 -15.88 0.01
CA LEU A 82 4.55 -14.64 -0.76
C LEU A 82 4.69 -13.42 0.18
N GLY A 83 3.88 -13.32 1.23
CA GLY A 83 4.03 -12.26 2.23
C GLY A 83 5.40 -12.31 2.91
N ASN A 84 5.84 -13.50 3.33
CA ASN A 84 7.16 -13.70 3.92
C ASN A 84 8.29 -13.25 3.00
N LEU A 85 8.25 -13.68 1.74
CA LEU A 85 9.23 -13.28 0.73
C LEU A 85 9.35 -11.76 0.62
N LEU A 86 8.21 -11.07 0.52
CA LEU A 86 8.18 -9.63 0.32
C LEU A 86 8.68 -8.85 1.53
N ALA A 87 8.38 -9.32 2.74
CA ALA A 87 8.92 -8.70 3.94
C ALA A 87 10.42 -8.96 4.11
N ASP A 88 10.88 -10.17 3.79
CA ASP A 88 12.30 -10.55 3.89
C ASP A 88 13.16 -9.84 2.87
N LEU A 89 12.73 -9.75 1.60
CA LEU A 89 13.48 -9.02 0.59
C LEU A 89 13.54 -7.52 0.92
N VAL A 90 12.49 -6.96 1.53
CA VAL A 90 12.53 -5.57 1.99
C VAL A 90 13.57 -5.42 3.07
N TYR A 91 13.66 -6.35 4.03
CA TYR A 91 14.73 -6.34 5.02
C TYR A 91 16.11 -6.45 4.36
N GLU A 92 16.32 -7.45 3.50
CA GLU A 92 17.61 -7.75 2.84
C GLU A 92 18.11 -6.55 2.02
N GLU A 93 17.23 -5.86 1.30
CA GLU A 93 17.61 -4.73 0.44
C GLU A 93 17.66 -3.38 1.20
N ALA A 94 16.78 -3.16 2.16
CA ALA A 94 16.71 -1.90 2.90
C ALA A 94 17.78 -1.79 4.01
N ASN A 95 18.11 -2.89 4.69
CA ASN A 95 18.98 -2.85 5.86
C ASN A 95 20.40 -2.34 5.53
N PRO A 96 21.07 -2.74 4.44
CA PRO A 96 22.38 -2.20 4.08
C PRO A 96 22.36 -0.68 3.83
N ILE A 97 21.29 -0.18 3.18
CA ILE A 97 21.11 1.26 2.94
C ILE A 97 20.91 1.99 4.25
N PHE A 98 20.05 1.47 5.13
CA PHE A 98 19.80 2.06 6.44
C PHE A 98 21.04 2.06 7.33
N ASN A 99 21.76 0.94 7.37
CA ASN A 99 22.97 0.77 8.18
C ASN A 99 24.09 1.69 7.72
N SER A 100 24.36 1.78 6.42
CA SER A 100 25.41 2.67 5.89
C SER A 100 25.15 4.15 6.20
N ARG A 101 23.89 4.56 6.36
CA ARG A 101 23.51 5.95 6.67
C ARG A 101 23.46 6.27 8.15
N THR A 102 23.24 5.28 9.01
CA THR A 102 22.90 5.53 10.43
C THR A 102 23.77 4.76 11.42
N GLY A 103 24.49 3.73 10.99
CA GLY A 103 25.16 2.76 11.86
C GLY A 103 24.22 1.81 12.61
N LYS A 104 22.89 1.87 12.35
CA LYS A 104 21.86 1.07 13.03
C LYS A 104 21.34 -0.04 12.12
N ASN A 105 20.56 -1.00 12.66
CA ASN A 105 19.92 -2.04 11.86
C ASN A 105 18.40 -1.95 11.98
N ILE A 106 17.70 -2.42 10.94
CA ILE A 106 16.26 -2.61 10.96
C ILE A 106 15.95 -3.80 11.89
N ASP A 107 15.01 -3.62 12.81
CA ASP A 107 14.61 -4.65 13.76
C ASP A 107 13.50 -5.54 13.19
N MET A 108 12.55 -4.96 12.45
CA MET A 108 11.46 -5.69 11.80
C MET A 108 10.97 -4.99 10.53
N VAL A 109 10.25 -5.75 9.70
CA VAL A 109 9.54 -5.24 8.52
C VAL A 109 8.05 -5.48 8.69
N LEU A 110 7.24 -4.50 8.28
CA LEU A 110 5.80 -4.64 8.15
C LEU A 110 5.32 -4.01 6.85
N LEU A 111 4.62 -4.79 6.02
CA LEU A 111 3.86 -4.31 4.87
C LEU A 111 2.39 -4.70 5.01
N ASN A 112 1.55 -4.22 4.11
CA ASN A 112 0.13 -4.54 4.12
C ASN A 112 -0.24 -5.62 3.09
N HIS A 113 -1.13 -6.53 3.49
CA HIS A 113 -1.68 -7.53 2.57
C HIS A 113 -2.33 -6.89 1.34
N GLY A 114 -3.01 -5.75 1.51
CA GLY A 114 -3.63 -4.99 0.42
C GLY A 114 -2.65 -4.49 -0.64
N GLY A 115 -1.37 -4.35 -0.26
CA GLY A 115 -0.26 -3.98 -1.12
C GLY A 115 0.08 -5.04 -2.17
N ILE A 116 -0.17 -6.33 -1.88
CA ILE A 116 0.05 -7.43 -2.83
C ILE A 116 -1.11 -7.47 -3.83
N ARG A 117 -0.84 -7.25 -5.11
CA ARG A 117 -1.86 -7.09 -6.16
C ARG A 117 -1.92 -8.23 -7.16
N SER A 118 -0.88 -9.03 -7.25
CA SER A 118 -0.83 -10.22 -8.10
C SER A 118 -0.26 -11.41 -7.33
N ILE A 119 -0.46 -12.60 -7.89
CA ILE A 119 0.22 -13.83 -7.46
C ILE A 119 1.66 -13.82 -7.99
N LEU A 120 2.50 -14.68 -7.43
CA LEU A 120 3.77 -15.07 -8.03
C LEU A 120 3.57 -16.43 -8.71
N SER A 121 3.39 -16.44 -10.03
CA SER A 121 3.17 -17.68 -10.78
C SER A 121 4.43 -18.56 -10.82
N LYS A 122 4.25 -19.88 -10.81
CA LYS A 122 5.31 -20.84 -11.11
C LYS A 122 5.95 -20.55 -12.48
N GLY A 123 7.27 -20.69 -12.57
CA GLY A 123 8.00 -20.52 -13.82
C GLY A 123 8.78 -19.21 -13.88
N ASN A 124 8.92 -18.67 -15.09
CA ASN A 124 9.73 -17.48 -15.33
C ASN A 124 9.17 -16.26 -14.60
N ILE A 125 10.05 -15.57 -13.87
CA ILE A 125 9.80 -14.25 -13.28
C ILE A 125 10.43 -13.23 -14.21
N THR A 126 9.65 -12.23 -14.62
CA THR A 126 10.14 -11.12 -15.43
C THR A 126 10.13 -9.82 -14.62
N LYS A 127 10.65 -8.74 -15.20
CA LYS A 127 10.51 -7.42 -14.55
C LYS A 127 9.04 -7.07 -14.37
N ARG A 128 8.17 -7.41 -15.34
CA ARG A 128 6.72 -7.23 -15.26
C ARG A 128 6.13 -7.86 -14.00
N THR A 129 6.59 -9.04 -13.61
CA THR A 129 6.15 -9.71 -12.38
C THR A 129 6.33 -8.82 -11.15
N ALA A 130 7.46 -8.11 -11.03
CA ALA A 130 7.69 -7.17 -9.92
C ALA A 130 6.71 -5.97 -9.96
N PHE A 131 6.43 -5.44 -11.17
CA PHE A 131 5.42 -4.38 -11.36
C PHE A 131 4.00 -4.85 -11.02
N GLU A 132 3.66 -6.11 -11.26
CA GLU A 132 2.32 -6.65 -10.99
C GLU A 132 2.11 -7.00 -9.52
N ILE A 133 3.12 -7.53 -8.83
CA ILE A 133 3.00 -7.96 -7.43
C ILE A 133 2.76 -6.76 -6.50
N MET A 134 3.54 -5.69 -6.61
CA MET A 134 3.36 -4.45 -5.84
C MET A 134 3.54 -3.22 -6.76
N PRO A 135 2.48 -2.80 -7.49
CA PRO A 135 2.54 -1.79 -8.56
C PRO A 135 2.69 -0.35 -8.07
N PHE A 136 2.69 -0.12 -6.76
CA PHE A 136 2.71 1.24 -6.20
C PHE A 136 4.12 1.84 -6.23
N GLU A 137 4.19 3.16 -6.40
CA GLU A 137 5.45 3.93 -6.39
C GLU A 137 5.95 4.28 -4.98
N ASN A 138 5.49 3.56 -3.96
CA ASN A 138 5.75 3.87 -2.55
C ASN A 138 7.24 3.74 -2.22
N SER A 139 7.78 4.71 -1.48
CA SER A 139 9.16 4.66 -0.99
C SER A 139 9.26 3.85 0.29
N LEU A 140 10.34 3.07 0.41
CA LEU A 140 10.72 2.42 1.67
C LEU A 140 11.17 3.46 2.69
N VAL A 141 10.63 3.33 3.89
CA VAL A 141 10.94 4.18 5.03
C VAL A 141 11.24 3.32 6.25
N VAL A 142 12.10 3.81 7.13
CA VAL A 142 12.37 3.19 8.44
C VAL A 142 11.96 4.18 9.52
N ALA A 143 11.04 3.79 10.38
CA ALA A 143 10.59 4.60 11.51
C ALA A 143 11.27 4.13 12.80
N GLU A 144 11.81 5.07 13.55
CA GLU A 144 12.31 4.88 14.91
C GLU A 144 11.15 5.07 15.89
N VAL A 145 10.69 3.98 16.52
CA VAL A 145 9.49 3.98 17.39
C VAL A 145 9.77 3.27 18.71
N LYS A 146 8.95 3.56 19.74
CA LYS A 146 9.04 2.86 21.03
C LYS A 146 8.41 1.47 20.96
N GLY A 147 8.82 0.54 21.82
CA GLY A 147 8.25 -0.80 21.89
C GLY A 147 6.75 -0.82 22.13
N LYS A 148 6.19 0.18 22.84
CA LYS A 148 4.73 0.36 22.95
C LYS A 148 4.02 0.48 21.59
N ASN A 149 4.66 1.10 20.59
CA ASN A 149 4.15 1.23 19.24
C ASN A 149 4.22 -0.11 18.49
N ILE A 150 5.30 -0.88 18.70
CA ILE A 150 5.41 -2.24 18.20
C ILE A 150 4.30 -3.13 18.76
N LEU A 151 4.02 -3.04 20.07
CA LEU A 151 2.88 -3.75 20.68
C LEU A 151 1.54 -3.30 20.09
N GLY A 152 1.39 -2.02 19.74
CA GLY A 152 0.24 -1.52 18.98
C GLY A 152 0.13 -2.13 17.58
N ALA A 153 1.27 -2.34 16.89
CA ALA A 153 1.31 -3.05 15.61
C ALA A 153 0.91 -4.52 15.75
N VAL A 154 1.40 -5.22 16.78
CA VAL A 154 1.02 -6.60 17.10
C VAL A 154 -0.48 -6.71 17.35
N ASP A 155 -1.06 -5.79 18.14
CA ASP A 155 -2.49 -5.78 18.42
C ASP A 155 -3.33 -5.46 17.18
N TYR A 156 -2.86 -4.58 16.29
CA TYR A 156 -3.49 -4.37 14.97
C TYR A 156 -3.50 -5.67 14.15
N LEU A 157 -2.35 -6.35 14.01
CA LEU A 157 -2.20 -7.55 13.18
C LEU A 157 -3.11 -8.67 13.66
N ARG A 158 -3.15 -8.90 14.98
CA ARG A 158 -4.04 -9.83 15.66
C ARG A 158 -5.52 -9.57 15.36
N ARG A 159 -5.96 -8.31 15.41
CA ARG A 159 -7.35 -7.91 15.15
C ARG A 159 -7.71 -7.94 13.67
N ALA A 160 -6.76 -7.64 12.79
CA ALA A 160 -6.96 -7.64 11.35
C ALA A 160 -7.24 -9.04 10.79
N LYS A 161 -6.76 -10.10 11.47
CA LYS A 161 -6.93 -11.51 11.09
C LYS A 161 -6.64 -11.75 9.61
N ARG A 162 -5.51 -11.21 9.17
CA ARG A 162 -5.12 -11.20 7.77
C ARG A 162 -3.61 -11.35 7.64
N ALA A 163 -3.17 -12.09 6.63
CA ALA A 163 -1.77 -12.30 6.32
C ALA A 163 -1.06 -11.03 5.80
N HIS A 164 -0.80 -10.08 6.70
CA HIS A 164 0.07 -8.93 6.47
C HIS A 164 1.54 -9.40 6.42
N PRO A 165 2.32 -9.01 5.40
CA PRO A 165 3.74 -9.35 5.33
C PRO A 165 4.54 -8.83 6.53
N ILE A 166 5.17 -9.72 7.27
CA ILE A 166 6.07 -9.38 8.38
C ILE A 166 7.40 -10.11 8.24
N SER A 167 8.48 -9.47 8.67
CA SER A 167 9.80 -10.11 8.80
C SER A 167 10.39 -9.80 10.17
N ARG A 168 11.09 -10.80 10.74
CA ARG A 168 11.73 -10.79 12.08
C ARG A 168 10.78 -10.67 13.28
N LEU A 169 9.49 -10.42 13.08
CA LEU A 169 8.46 -10.48 14.09
C LEU A 169 7.85 -11.89 14.15
N GLN A 170 7.68 -12.41 15.36
CA GLN A 170 6.88 -13.60 15.63
C GLN A 170 5.73 -13.23 16.58
N ILE A 171 4.53 -13.69 16.27
CA ILE A 171 3.32 -13.52 17.07
C ILE A 171 2.73 -14.91 17.35
N ILE A 172 2.47 -15.17 18.64
CA ILE A 172 1.81 -16.38 19.12
C ILE A 172 0.53 -15.96 19.82
N LEU A 173 -0.59 -16.51 19.35
CA LEU A 173 -1.92 -16.25 19.89
C LEU A 173 -2.54 -17.52 20.46
N ASP A 174 -3.48 -17.34 21.39
CA ASP A 174 -4.44 -18.40 21.75
C ASP A 174 -5.53 -18.56 20.67
N LYS A 175 -6.38 -19.57 20.84
CA LYS A 175 -7.51 -19.89 19.93
C LYS A 175 -8.52 -18.75 19.77
N ASP A 176 -8.62 -17.86 20.76
CA ASP A 176 -9.54 -16.72 20.78
C ASP A 176 -8.86 -15.45 20.24
N TYR A 177 -7.67 -15.62 19.63
CA TYR A 177 -6.82 -14.57 19.09
C TYR A 177 -6.30 -13.60 20.15
N ASN A 178 -6.16 -13.99 21.42
CA ASN A 178 -5.46 -13.17 22.41
C ASN A 178 -3.96 -13.34 22.28
N LEU A 179 -3.21 -12.27 22.55
CA LEU A 179 -1.76 -12.28 22.47
C LEU A 179 -1.18 -13.08 23.64
N GLU A 180 -0.43 -14.13 23.35
CA GLU A 180 0.37 -14.87 24.34
C GLU A 180 1.83 -14.42 24.33
N GLU A 181 2.43 -14.36 23.15
CA GLU A 181 3.83 -13.96 22.99
C GLU A 181 4.01 -13.16 21.70
N ALA A 182 4.85 -12.12 21.78
CA ALA A 182 5.41 -11.49 20.60
C ALA A 182 6.89 -11.18 20.81
N SER A 183 7.69 -11.52 19.81
CA SER A 183 9.13 -11.36 19.85
C SER A 183 9.64 -10.78 18.53
N ILE A 184 10.71 -9.99 18.64
CA ILE A 184 11.48 -9.53 17.48
C ILE A 184 12.84 -10.20 17.54
N ASN A 185 13.22 -10.89 16.47
CA ASN A 185 14.47 -11.64 16.39
C ASN A 185 14.66 -12.63 17.56
N GLY A 186 13.56 -13.26 17.99
CA GLY A 186 13.53 -14.21 19.11
C GLY A 186 13.66 -13.58 20.50
N GLN A 187 13.66 -12.25 20.61
CA GLN A 187 13.68 -11.55 21.91
C GLN A 187 12.30 -10.94 22.20
N PRO A 188 11.76 -11.09 23.43
CA PRO A 188 10.52 -10.44 23.82
C PRO A 188 10.56 -8.93 23.58
N ILE A 189 9.43 -8.37 23.15
CA ILE A 189 9.32 -6.93 22.88
C ILE A 189 9.31 -6.17 24.22
N ASP A 190 10.27 -5.27 24.39
CA ASP A 190 10.36 -4.37 25.53
C ASP A 190 9.67 -3.04 25.20
N SER A 191 8.61 -2.70 25.92
CA SER A 191 7.79 -1.52 25.65
C SER A 191 8.55 -0.19 25.75
N THR A 192 9.68 -0.17 26.46
CA THR A 192 10.49 1.03 26.73
C THR A 192 11.63 1.23 25.73
N LYS A 193 12.08 0.15 25.07
CA LYS A 193 13.14 0.20 24.07
C LYS A 193 12.67 0.87 22.78
N THR A 194 13.63 1.37 22.02
CA THR A 194 13.43 1.90 20.68
C THR A 194 13.70 0.80 19.65
N TYR A 195 12.87 0.75 18.60
CA TYR A 195 12.94 -0.19 17.50
C TYR A 195 12.90 0.55 16.16
N TYR A 196 13.56 -0.02 15.15
CA TYR A 196 13.57 0.44 13.76
C TYR A 196 12.69 -0.46 12.92
N ILE A 197 11.51 0.03 12.54
CA ILE A 197 10.55 -0.69 11.72
C ILE A 197 10.60 -0.19 10.28
N ALA A 198 10.90 -1.08 9.34
CA ALA A 198 10.83 -0.76 7.92
C ALA A 198 9.43 -1.03 7.35
N THR A 199 8.94 -0.08 6.58
CA THR A 199 7.65 -0.14 5.89
C THR A 199 7.70 0.74 4.64
N ASN A 200 6.55 1.15 4.11
CA ASN A 200 6.46 2.14 3.05
C ASN A 200 5.74 3.42 3.50
N ASP A 201 6.00 4.52 2.79
CA ASP A 201 5.46 5.85 3.07
C ASP A 201 3.92 5.91 3.14
N TYR A 202 3.19 5.15 2.33
CA TYR A 202 1.72 5.05 2.41
C TYR A 202 1.26 4.53 3.78
N LEU A 203 1.84 3.43 4.26
CA LEU A 203 1.47 2.84 5.56
C LEU A 203 1.92 3.71 6.73
N PHE A 204 3.14 4.23 6.66
CA PHE A 204 3.66 5.15 7.68
C PHE A 204 2.76 6.38 7.88
N ASN A 205 2.13 6.87 6.80
CA ASN A 205 1.23 8.02 6.85
C ASN A 205 -0.20 7.70 7.33
N GLY A 206 -0.50 6.46 7.73
CA GLY A 206 -1.82 6.04 8.23
C GLY A 206 -2.65 5.24 7.22
N GLY A 207 -2.07 4.84 6.09
CA GLY A 207 -2.69 3.88 5.18
C GLY A 207 -3.09 2.59 5.90
N ASP A 208 -4.20 1.98 5.49
CA ASP A 208 -4.81 0.80 6.13
C ASP A 208 -5.04 0.93 7.66
N HIS A 209 -5.17 2.16 8.19
CA HIS A 209 -5.32 2.44 9.63
C HIS A 209 -4.12 1.97 10.48
N MET A 210 -2.92 1.93 9.90
CA MET A 210 -1.68 1.59 10.61
C MET A 210 -1.12 2.79 11.40
N ASP A 211 -1.93 3.32 12.33
CA ASP A 211 -1.58 4.56 13.06
C ASP A 211 -0.49 4.37 14.12
N PHE A 212 -0.15 3.13 14.46
CA PHE A 212 0.86 2.79 15.47
C PHE A 212 2.28 3.23 15.10
N PHE A 213 2.55 3.65 13.86
CA PHE A 213 3.81 4.30 13.51
C PHE A 213 4.00 5.67 14.19
N LYS A 214 2.94 6.23 14.81
CA LYS A 214 2.98 7.52 15.52
C LYS A 214 2.66 7.33 17.02
N PRO A 215 3.35 8.02 17.94
CA PRO A 215 4.50 8.89 17.70
C PRO A 215 5.76 8.09 17.32
N TYR A 216 6.66 8.74 16.59
CA TYR A 216 7.98 8.24 16.22
C TYR A 216 9.05 9.27 16.60
N ASP A 217 10.26 8.82 16.91
CA ASP A 217 11.39 9.67 17.28
C ASP A 217 12.11 10.20 16.03
N SER A 218 12.20 9.38 14.97
CA SER A 218 12.83 9.73 13.70
C SER A 218 12.26 8.91 12.53
N LEU A 219 12.30 9.48 11.33
CA LEU A 219 11.90 8.83 10.08
C LEU A 219 13.04 8.91 9.08
N TYR A 220 13.40 7.78 8.49
CA TYR A 220 14.45 7.67 7.50
C TYR A 220 13.83 7.26 6.16
N VAL A 221 13.78 8.19 5.20
CA VAL A 221 13.37 7.89 3.83
C VAL A 221 14.58 7.31 3.08
N LEU A 222 14.46 6.08 2.60
CA LEU A 222 15.60 5.39 1.98
C LEU A 222 15.86 5.85 0.54
N ASN A 223 14.93 6.59 -0.07
CA ASN A 223 14.93 6.92 -1.50
C ASN A 223 15.02 5.66 -2.38
N TYR A 224 14.38 4.60 -1.92
CA TYR A 224 14.39 3.29 -2.54
C TYR A 224 12.98 2.74 -2.54
N LYS A 225 12.44 2.44 -3.73
CA LYS A 225 11.04 2.04 -3.89
C LYS A 225 10.85 0.58 -3.50
N VAL A 226 9.68 0.23 -2.95
CA VAL A 226 9.34 -1.18 -2.65
C VAL A 226 9.51 -2.06 -3.89
N ARG A 227 9.04 -1.58 -5.05
CA ARG A 227 9.19 -2.31 -6.31
C ARG A 227 10.66 -2.52 -6.73
N ASN A 228 11.53 -1.55 -6.47
CA ASN A 228 12.95 -1.70 -6.78
C ASN A 228 13.58 -2.78 -5.89
N ALA A 229 13.19 -2.86 -4.61
CA ALA A 229 13.61 -3.95 -3.73
C ALA A 229 13.23 -5.32 -4.29
N ILE A 230 11.99 -5.47 -4.78
CA ILE A 230 11.53 -6.73 -5.40
C ILE A 230 12.35 -7.05 -6.64
N LEU A 231 12.55 -6.06 -7.52
CA LEU A 231 13.29 -6.21 -8.77
C LEU A 231 14.75 -6.61 -8.51
N ASP A 232 15.44 -5.88 -7.64
CA ASP A 232 16.85 -6.12 -7.33
C ASP A 232 17.03 -7.48 -6.66
N TYR A 233 16.11 -7.90 -5.79
CA TYR A 233 16.11 -9.23 -5.19
C TYR A 233 15.97 -10.34 -6.24
N PHE A 234 15.02 -10.21 -7.16
CA PHE A 234 14.83 -11.20 -8.24
C PHE A 234 16.03 -11.25 -9.18
N ILE A 235 16.67 -10.11 -9.49
CA ILE A 235 17.90 -10.11 -10.30
C ILE A 235 19.06 -10.81 -9.57
N LYS A 236 19.15 -10.70 -8.24
CA LYS A 236 20.20 -11.32 -7.44
C LYS A 236 19.97 -12.82 -7.18
N LYS A 237 18.72 -13.27 -7.17
CA LYS A 237 18.36 -14.67 -6.88
C LYS A 237 17.74 -15.33 -8.09
N ASP A 238 18.49 -16.26 -8.66
CA ASP A 238 18.05 -17.06 -9.82
C ASP A 238 16.76 -17.85 -9.54
N THR A 239 16.63 -18.46 -8.35
CA THR A 239 15.49 -19.29 -7.99
C THR A 239 14.80 -18.79 -6.71
N ILE A 240 13.48 -18.63 -6.79
CA ILE A 240 12.58 -18.14 -5.75
C ILE A 240 11.71 -19.30 -5.25
N ALA A 241 11.90 -19.65 -3.98
CA ALA A 241 11.20 -20.76 -3.32
C ALA A 241 10.76 -20.37 -1.90
N PRO A 242 9.87 -19.37 -1.77
CA PRO A 242 9.44 -18.90 -0.47
C PRO A 242 8.60 -19.94 0.26
N LYS A 243 8.57 -19.82 1.60
CA LYS A 243 7.84 -20.73 2.48
C LYS A 243 7.06 -19.93 3.51
N ALA A 244 5.87 -20.41 3.82
CA ALA A 244 5.20 -20.03 5.06
C ALA A 244 5.97 -20.72 6.22
N ASP A 245 6.17 -19.96 7.29
CA ASP A 245 6.91 -20.37 8.48
C ASP A 245 6.15 -19.93 9.74
N ASN A 246 6.81 -19.99 10.90
CA ASN A 246 6.17 -19.80 12.19
C ASN A 246 6.16 -18.34 12.67
N ARG A 247 6.01 -17.35 11.75
CA ARG A 247 5.91 -15.92 12.13
C ARG A 247 4.58 -15.56 12.78
N PHE A 248 3.53 -16.32 12.49
CA PHE A 248 2.20 -16.12 13.05
C PHE A 248 1.61 -17.48 13.40
N ILE A 249 1.37 -17.72 14.69
CA ILE A 249 0.88 -19.01 15.21
C ILE A 249 -0.38 -18.76 16.02
N VAL A 250 -1.42 -19.57 15.79
CA VAL A 250 -2.60 -19.66 16.64
C VAL A 250 -2.57 -21.04 17.30
N LYS A 251 -2.53 -21.09 18.63
CA LYS A 251 -2.54 -22.35 19.37
C LYS A 251 -3.94 -22.92 19.43
N GLU A 252 -4.03 -24.23 19.23
CA GLU A 252 -5.28 -25.00 19.25
C GLU A 252 -5.75 -25.34 20.68
N LYS A 253 -4.95 -25.06 21.72
CA LYS A 253 -5.23 -25.40 23.12
C LYS A 253 -4.71 -24.35 24.08
#